data_AF-A0A417XYE1-F1
#
_entry.id   AF-A0A417XYE1-F1
#
_cell.length_a   1.000
_cell.length_b   1.000
_cell.length_c   1.000
_cell.angle_alpha   90.00
_cell.angle_beta   90.00
_cell.angle_gamma   90.00
#
_symmetry.space_group_name_H-M   'P 1'
#
loop_
_entity.id
_entity.type
_entity.pdbx_description
1 polymer ?
#
loop_
_entity_poly.entity_id
_entity_poly.type
_entity_poly.pdbx_seq_one_letter_code
_entity_poly.pdbx_strand_id
1 'polypeptide(L)'
;MRQSTDGRTIGVMPGQEEPDDLSELESAQWNAASSTVRALAERAMNGTLDDDDVSATLAQLRQIPLDHERFLNAIHPPRDAGEYANALIGIMKRIPDGWGRWIECDRGWFPLVTDLDSKLAGLCPEYTLHQVKEKYGTLRYYADPCGRHRHIDDDFEELIRQAEAQSAKICEDCGADGNHCRSGRWYRTLCSACIERHLKEGRGRYEPVAPRP
;
A
#
# COMPACT_ATOMS: atom_id res chain seq x y z
N MET A 1 -40.64 13.69 44.67
CA MET A 1 -41.11 13.44 43.28
C MET A 1 -40.21 14.25 42.36
N ARG A 2 -39.08 13.70 41.87
CA ARG A 2 -38.91 13.07 40.53
C ARG A 2 -39.56 13.91 39.42
N GLN A 3 -38.77 14.77 38.74
CA GLN A 3 -38.02 14.54 37.48
C GLN A 3 -38.87 14.83 36.24
N SER A 4 -38.40 15.71 35.35
CA SER A 4 -37.88 15.31 34.03
C SER A 4 -37.71 16.53 33.12
N THR A 5 -36.46 16.93 32.90
CA THR A 5 -36.03 17.72 31.73
C THR A 5 -35.39 16.74 30.78
N ASP A 6 -36.01 16.54 29.62
CA ASP A 6 -35.60 15.55 28.62
C ASP A 6 -34.42 16.11 27.80
N GLY A 7 -33.22 15.84 28.28
CA GLY A 7 -31.97 16.07 27.55
C GLY A 7 -31.73 14.88 26.63
N ARG A 8 -31.96 15.06 25.33
CA ARG A 8 -31.69 14.06 24.31
C ARG A 8 -30.18 13.97 24.06
N THR A 9 -29.51 13.13 24.84
CA THR A 9 -28.11 12.73 24.63
C THR A 9 -27.97 12.06 23.27
N ILE A 10 -27.18 12.67 22.38
CA ILE A 10 -26.67 12.02 21.17
C ILE A 10 -25.74 10.90 21.65
N GLY A 11 -26.17 9.65 21.49
CA GLY A 11 -25.38 8.49 21.84
C GLY A 11 -24.13 8.43 20.98
N VAL A 12 -22.96 8.55 21.61
CA VAL A 12 -21.68 8.20 21.02
C VAL A 12 -21.68 6.68 20.84
N MET A 13 -21.54 6.22 19.58
CA MET A 13 -21.36 4.80 19.26
C MET A 13 -20.06 4.31 19.91
N PRO A 14 -20.05 3.18 20.62
CA PRO A 14 -18.84 2.68 21.27
C PRO A 14 -17.93 2.01 20.23
N GLY A 15 -16.63 2.33 20.28
CA GLY A 15 -15.59 1.55 19.59
C GLY A 15 -14.85 2.23 18.42
N GLN A 16 -14.62 3.53 18.47
CA GLN A 16 -13.57 4.15 17.64
C GLN A 16 -12.35 4.39 18.56
N GLU A 17 -11.65 3.32 18.91
CA GLU A 17 -10.26 3.49 19.35
C GLU A 17 -9.50 4.07 18.16
N GLU A 18 -8.82 5.20 18.34
CA GLU A 18 -7.97 5.72 17.27
C GLU A 18 -6.98 4.63 16.84
N PRO A 19 -6.66 4.53 15.54
CA PRO A 19 -5.67 3.58 15.05
C PRO A 19 -4.39 3.73 15.87
N ASP A 20 -4.13 2.76 16.74
CA ASP A 20 -3.00 2.81 17.65
C ASP A 20 -1.74 2.37 16.89
N ASP A 21 -0.67 3.15 17.06
CA ASP A 21 0.59 2.86 16.42
C ASP A 21 1.19 1.57 17.01
N LEU A 22 1.87 0.79 16.17
CA LEU A 22 2.63 -0.35 16.67
C LEU A 22 3.78 0.14 17.57
N SER A 23 4.02 -0.57 18.67
CA SER A 23 5.25 -0.38 19.44
C SER A 23 6.49 -0.63 18.56
N GLU A 24 7.66 -0.15 19.00
CA GLU A 24 8.91 -0.40 18.29
C GLU A 24 9.18 -1.90 18.07
N LEU A 25 8.80 -2.73 19.04
CA LEU A 25 8.93 -4.19 18.96
C LEU A 25 8.01 -4.80 17.91
N GLU A 26 6.72 -4.44 17.93
CA GLU A 26 5.74 -4.93 16.96
C GLU A 26 6.07 -4.45 15.54
N SER A 27 6.48 -3.19 15.41
CA SER A 27 7.01 -2.65 14.16
C SER A 27 8.21 -3.47 13.66
N ALA A 28 9.14 -3.85 14.54
CA ALA A 28 10.27 -4.69 14.18
C ALA A 28 9.82 -6.11 13.75
N GLN A 29 8.85 -6.71 14.46
CA GLN A 29 8.27 -8.02 14.13
C GLN A 29 7.59 -8.02 12.76
N TRP A 30 6.72 -7.04 12.49
CA TRP A 30 6.06 -6.88 11.19
C TRP A 30 7.08 -6.76 10.07
N ASN A 31 8.05 -5.86 10.24
CA ASN A 31 9.06 -5.65 9.22
C ASN A 31 9.92 -6.89 8.96
N ALA A 32 10.24 -7.65 10.01
CA ALA A 32 10.93 -8.93 9.88
C ALA A 32 10.08 -9.92 9.07
N ALA A 33 8.79 -10.03 9.37
CA ALA A 33 7.87 -10.90 8.63
C ALA A 33 7.74 -10.49 7.15
N SER A 34 7.41 -9.23 6.88
CA SER A 34 7.22 -8.68 5.54
C SER A 34 8.49 -8.76 4.70
N SER A 35 9.67 -8.49 5.28
CA SER A 35 10.94 -8.64 4.58
C SER A 35 11.28 -10.09 4.23
N THR A 36 10.92 -11.04 5.11
CA THR A 36 11.13 -12.47 4.85
C THR A 36 10.26 -12.94 3.68
N VAL A 37 8.98 -12.55 3.66
CA VAL A 37 8.08 -12.85 2.53
C VAL A 37 8.60 -12.22 1.23
N ARG A 38 9.06 -10.97 1.28
CA ARG A 38 9.63 -10.27 0.12
C ARG A 38 10.88 -10.97 -0.42
N ALA A 39 11.79 -11.41 0.43
CA ALA A 39 12.99 -12.14 0.03
C ALA A 39 12.64 -13.49 -0.65
N LEU A 40 11.66 -14.22 -0.12
CA LEU A 40 11.16 -15.44 -0.75
C LEU A 40 10.58 -15.14 -2.15
N ALA A 41 9.80 -14.06 -2.27
CA ALA A 41 9.26 -13.61 -3.55
C ALA A 41 10.39 -13.27 -4.55
N GLU A 42 11.43 -12.52 -4.13
CA GLU A 42 12.60 -12.17 -4.94
C GLU A 42 13.30 -13.43 -5.51
N ARG A 43 13.48 -14.47 -4.69
CA ARG A 43 14.06 -15.75 -5.14
C ARG A 43 13.17 -16.46 -6.16
N ALA A 44 11.86 -16.42 -5.94
CA ALA A 44 10.89 -16.90 -6.92
C ALA A 44 11.01 -16.12 -8.24
N MET A 45 11.22 -14.80 -8.19
CA MET A 45 11.40 -13.95 -9.37
C MET A 45 12.65 -14.33 -10.17
N ASN A 46 13.74 -14.62 -9.46
CA ASN A 46 15.01 -14.98 -10.06
C ASN A 46 15.07 -16.43 -10.55
N GLY A 47 14.03 -17.24 -10.29
CA GLY A 47 14.02 -18.66 -10.63
C GLY A 47 14.99 -19.50 -9.79
N THR A 48 15.40 -18.97 -8.62
CA THR A 48 16.36 -19.58 -7.69
C THR A 48 15.67 -20.09 -6.43
N LEU A 49 14.36 -20.33 -6.51
CA LEU A 49 13.56 -20.81 -5.38
C LEU A 49 13.56 -22.33 -5.36
N ASP A 50 13.90 -22.92 -4.21
CA ASP A 50 13.76 -24.35 -3.94
C ASP A 50 12.84 -24.62 -2.73
N ASP A 51 12.55 -25.91 -2.49
CA ASP A 51 11.66 -26.36 -1.41
C ASP A 51 12.23 -26.09 0.00
N ASP A 52 13.56 -26.07 0.13
CA ASP A 52 14.23 -25.77 1.40
C ASP A 52 14.03 -24.30 1.77
N ASP A 53 14.00 -23.40 0.79
CA ASP A 53 13.76 -21.96 0.98
C ASP A 53 12.36 -21.63 1.50
N VAL A 54 11.36 -22.31 0.92
CA VAL A 54 9.97 -22.21 1.36
C VAL A 54 9.87 -22.70 2.80
N SER A 55 10.49 -23.85 3.09
CA SER A 55 10.47 -24.45 4.43
C SER A 55 11.18 -23.56 5.47
N ALA A 56 12.33 -22.99 5.11
CA ALA A 56 13.07 -22.05 5.96
C ALA A 56 12.27 -20.77 6.23
N THR A 57 11.63 -20.21 5.20
CA THR A 57 10.78 -19.01 5.35
C THR A 57 9.59 -19.28 6.25
N LEU A 58 8.90 -20.41 6.07
CA LEU A 58 7.80 -20.82 6.94
C LEU A 58 8.26 -21.03 8.39
N ALA A 59 9.43 -21.65 8.60
CA ALA A 59 10.00 -21.83 9.92
C ALA A 59 10.35 -20.50 10.60
N GLN A 60 10.86 -19.53 9.84
CA GLN A 60 11.15 -18.19 10.35
C GLN A 60 9.88 -17.42 10.69
N LEU A 61 8.88 -17.41 9.81
CA LEU A 61 7.61 -16.71 10.06
C LEU A 61 6.88 -17.26 11.29
N ARG A 62 6.92 -18.58 11.53
CA ARG A 62 6.33 -19.21 12.73
C ARG A 62 6.97 -18.75 14.05
N GLN A 63 8.21 -18.27 14.02
CA GLN A 63 8.90 -17.76 15.22
C GLN A 63 8.56 -16.30 15.52
N ILE A 64 7.93 -15.58 14.58
CA ILE A 64 7.53 -14.19 14.77
C ILE A 64 6.13 -14.20 15.42
N PRO A 65 5.99 -13.74 16.67
CA PRO A 65 4.69 -13.72 17.34
C PRO A 65 3.85 -12.59 16.77
N LEU A 66 3.01 -12.90 15.77
CA LEU A 66 2.13 -11.93 15.14
C LEU A 66 0.71 -11.98 15.73
N ASP A 67 0.27 -10.91 16.38
CA ASP A 67 -1.15 -10.69 16.70
C ASP A 67 -1.88 -10.17 15.45
N HIS A 68 -2.55 -11.08 14.75
CA HIS A 68 -3.11 -10.81 13.43
C HIS A 68 -4.11 -9.65 13.43
N GLU A 69 -4.99 -9.55 14.42
CA GLU A 69 -6.01 -8.49 14.47
C GLU A 69 -5.36 -7.13 14.73
N ARG A 70 -4.42 -7.08 15.69
CA ARG A 70 -3.62 -5.88 15.97
C ARG A 70 -2.84 -5.43 14.73
N PHE A 71 -2.18 -6.36 14.04
CA PHE A 71 -1.39 -6.05 12.84
C PHE A 71 -2.24 -5.59 11.66
N LEU A 72 -3.45 -6.11 11.47
CA LEU A 72 -4.36 -5.64 10.42
C LEU A 72 -4.79 -4.19 10.66
N ASN A 73 -5.05 -3.83 11.92
CA ASN A 73 -5.63 -2.54 12.25
C ASN A 73 -4.58 -1.46 12.56
N ALA A 74 -3.34 -1.82 12.87
CA ALA A 74 -2.29 -0.84 13.12
C ALA A 74 -1.76 -0.22 11.82
N ILE A 75 -1.25 1.01 11.90
CA ILE A 75 -0.69 1.74 10.74
C ILE A 75 0.74 1.26 10.46
N HIS A 76 1.02 0.94 9.20
CA HIS A 76 2.33 0.46 8.75
C HIS A 76 2.96 1.40 7.72
N PRO A 77 3.61 2.50 8.15
CA PRO A 77 4.25 3.40 7.23
C PRO A 77 5.43 2.72 6.53
N PRO A 78 5.58 2.87 5.19
CA PRO A 78 6.77 2.41 4.48
C PRO A 78 8.03 3.02 5.07
N ARG A 79 9.08 2.20 5.24
CA ARG A 79 10.34 2.64 5.87
C ARG A 79 11.05 3.75 5.10
N ASP A 80 10.85 3.78 3.79
CA ASP A 80 11.43 4.73 2.84
C ASP A 80 10.45 5.86 2.47
N ALA A 81 9.40 6.07 3.27
CA ALA A 81 8.40 7.13 3.06
C ALA A 81 8.99 8.54 3.00
N GLY A 82 10.10 8.78 3.71
CA GLY A 82 10.79 10.08 3.69
C GLY A 82 9.85 11.24 4.02
N GLU A 83 9.82 12.26 3.16
CA GLU A 83 8.95 13.43 3.32
C GLU A 83 7.45 13.12 3.21
N TYR A 84 7.07 11.98 2.63
CA TYR A 84 5.68 11.57 2.43
C TYR A 84 5.10 10.82 3.64
N ALA A 85 5.88 10.54 4.69
CA ALA A 85 5.46 9.71 5.82
C ALA A 85 4.13 10.18 6.45
N ASN A 86 4.00 11.47 6.76
CA ASN A 86 2.77 12.00 7.37
C ASN A 86 1.55 11.90 6.45
N ALA A 87 1.74 12.15 5.15
CA ALA A 87 0.66 12.04 4.17
C ALA A 87 0.21 10.58 4.03
N LEU A 88 1.15 9.64 3.93
CA LEU A 88 0.83 8.20 3.85
C LEU A 88 0.14 7.69 5.12
N ILE A 89 0.53 8.17 6.31
CA ILE A 89 -0.19 7.88 7.57
C ILE A 89 -1.64 8.37 7.48
N GLY A 90 -1.87 9.59 7.01
CA GLY A 90 -3.23 10.12 6.80
C GLY A 90 -4.05 9.27 5.83
N ILE A 91 -3.44 8.85 4.72
CA ILE A 91 -4.06 7.97 3.72
C ILE A 91 -4.44 6.62 4.36
N MET A 92 -3.53 5.99 5.11
CA MET A 92 -3.78 4.70 5.77
C MET A 92 -4.88 4.76 6.83
N LYS A 93 -5.10 5.93 7.48
CA LYS A 93 -6.22 6.12 8.40
C LYS A 93 -7.60 6.05 7.73
N ARG A 94 -7.66 6.21 6.40
CA ARG A 94 -8.89 6.01 5.60
C ARG A 94 -9.24 4.55 5.37
N ILE A 95 -8.34 3.63 5.73
CA ILE A 95 -8.54 2.19 5.58
C ILE A 95 -9.34 1.66 6.79
N PRO A 96 -10.52 1.04 6.57
CA PRO A 96 -11.33 0.49 7.65
C PRO A 96 -10.62 -0.65 8.40
N ASP A 97 -11.07 -0.92 9.62
CA ASP A 97 -10.56 -2.06 10.39
C ASP A 97 -10.82 -3.38 9.65
N GLY A 98 -9.88 -4.32 9.79
CA GLY A 98 -9.90 -5.64 9.17
C GLY A 98 -9.38 -5.68 7.73
N TRP A 99 -9.07 -4.54 7.11
CA TRP A 99 -8.56 -4.48 5.73
C TRP A 99 -7.03 -4.52 5.60
N GLY A 100 -6.30 -4.16 6.66
CA GLY A 100 -4.84 -4.00 6.62
C GLY A 100 -4.41 -2.58 6.28
N ARG A 101 -3.96 -1.81 7.28
CA ARG A 101 -3.55 -0.40 7.07
C ARG A 101 -2.09 -0.28 6.61
N TRP A 102 -1.84 -0.67 5.35
CA TRP A 102 -0.52 -0.56 4.72
C TRP A 102 -0.60 -0.18 3.23
N ILE A 103 0.54 0.25 2.68
CA ILE A 103 0.70 0.60 1.26
C ILE A 103 1.72 -0.34 0.63
N GLU A 104 1.31 -1.05 -0.42
CA GLU A 104 2.10 -2.05 -1.13
C GLU A 104 2.66 -1.50 -2.46
N CYS A 105 3.31 -0.34 -2.41
CA CYS A 105 4.04 0.20 -3.56
C CYS A 105 5.34 0.88 -3.13
N ASP A 106 6.26 1.04 -4.07
CA ASP A 106 7.58 1.60 -3.81
C ASP A 106 7.59 3.15 -3.84
N ARG A 107 8.63 3.73 -3.24
CA ARG A 107 8.76 5.18 -2.99
C ARG A 107 8.60 6.10 -4.20
N GLY A 108 8.88 5.62 -5.39
CA GLY A 108 8.73 6.39 -6.63
C GLY A 108 7.29 6.77 -6.92
N TRP A 109 6.31 6.05 -6.36
CA TRP A 109 4.89 6.37 -6.51
C TRP A 109 4.28 7.11 -5.33
N PHE A 110 4.99 7.33 -4.21
CA PHE A 110 4.45 8.11 -3.09
C PHE A 110 3.99 9.52 -3.50
N PRO A 111 4.71 10.29 -4.34
CA PRO A 111 4.22 11.58 -4.80
C PRO A 111 2.87 11.47 -5.52
N LEU A 112 2.73 10.49 -6.43
CA LEU A 112 1.51 10.23 -7.18
C LEU A 112 0.34 9.83 -6.26
N VAL A 113 0.60 8.96 -5.29
CA VAL A 113 -0.40 8.49 -4.31
C VAL A 113 -0.88 9.65 -3.43
N THR A 114 0.02 10.51 -2.95
CA THR A 114 -0.35 11.66 -2.12
C THR A 114 -1.08 12.76 -2.88
N ASP A 115 -0.73 12.99 -4.15
CA ASP A 115 -1.45 13.91 -5.04
C ASP A 115 -2.86 13.38 -5.34
N LEU A 116 -3.00 12.07 -5.62
CA LEU A 116 -4.30 11.44 -5.82
C LEU A 116 -5.18 11.57 -4.57
N ASP A 117 -4.68 11.21 -3.37
CA ASP A 117 -5.45 11.36 -2.13
C ASP A 117 -5.94 12.80 -1.93
N SER A 118 -5.06 13.79 -2.16
CA SER A 118 -5.42 15.20 -2.02
C SER A 118 -6.57 15.60 -2.95
N LYS A 119 -6.56 15.11 -4.20
CA LYS A 119 -7.64 15.36 -5.18
C LYS A 119 -8.93 14.65 -4.81
N LEU A 120 -8.87 13.37 -4.42
CA LEU A 120 -10.03 12.60 -3.99
C LEU A 120 -10.67 13.19 -2.73
N ALA A 121 -9.86 13.57 -1.74
CA ALA A 121 -10.31 14.23 -0.52
C ALA A 121 -10.93 15.62 -0.81
N GLY A 122 -10.47 16.30 -1.86
CA GLY A 122 -11.08 17.56 -2.33
C GLY A 122 -12.48 17.38 -2.90
N LEU A 123 -12.77 16.25 -3.55
CA LEU A 123 -14.12 15.90 -4.03
C LEU A 123 -14.98 15.35 -2.90
N CYS A 124 -14.40 14.49 -2.07
CA CYS A 124 -15.08 13.78 -1.01
C CYS A 124 -14.10 13.56 0.16
N PRO A 125 -14.17 14.39 1.22
CA PRO A 125 -13.25 14.29 2.36
C PRO A 125 -13.33 12.96 3.13
N GLU A 126 -14.49 12.32 3.13
CA GLU A 126 -14.80 11.11 3.90
C GLU A 126 -14.78 9.84 3.04
N TYR A 127 -14.06 9.84 1.91
CA TYR A 127 -13.97 8.65 1.04
C TYR A 127 -13.26 7.50 1.78
N THR A 128 -13.66 6.27 1.45
CA THR A 128 -13.08 5.06 2.05
C THR A 128 -12.00 4.51 1.15
N LEU A 129 -10.82 4.23 1.72
CA LEU A 129 -9.74 3.55 1.01
C LEU A 129 -9.73 2.07 1.40
N HIS A 130 -9.61 1.17 0.44
CA HIS A 130 -9.54 -0.27 0.71
C HIS A 130 -8.12 -0.81 0.56
N GLN A 131 -7.41 -0.40 -0.49
CA GLN A 131 -6.05 -0.86 -0.73
C GLN A 131 -5.30 0.05 -1.71
N VAL A 132 -3.99 0.20 -1.48
CA VAL A 132 -3.05 0.78 -2.45
C VAL A 132 -1.95 -0.25 -2.68
N LYS A 133 -1.78 -0.69 -3.93
CA LYS A 133 -0.78 -1.71 -4.27
C LYS A 133 -0.25 -1.60 -5.68
N GLU A 134 0.89 -2.23 -5.91
CA GLU A 134 1.37 -2.58 -7.25
C GLU A 134 0.61 -3.81 -7.79
N LYS A 135 0.24 -3.75 -9.07
CA LYS A 135 -0.23 -4.90 -9.83
C LYS A 135 0.17 -4.79 -11.31
N TYR A 136 0.92 -5.78 -11.79
CA TYR A 136 1.42 -5.85 -13.15
C TYR A 136 2.21 -4.61 -13.59
N GLY A 137 3.10 -4.10 -12.74
CA GLY A 137 3.92 -2.90 -12.95
C GLY A 137 3.15 -1.60 -12.96
N THR A 138 1.95 -1.56 -12.37
CA THR A 138 1.11 -0.35 -12.30
C THR A 138 0.42 -0.24 -10.95
N LEU A 139 0.07 0.98 -10.55
CA LEU A 139 -0.68 1.27 -9.33
C LEU A 139 -2.10 0.70 -9.43
N ARG A 140 -2.62 0.19 -8.32
CA ARG A 140 -4.05 -0.01 -8.06
C ARG A 140 -4.45 0.78 -6.83
N TYR A 141 -5.47 1.61 -6.99
CA TYR A 141 -6.00 2.44 -5.92
C TYR A 141 -7.49 2.12 -5.74
N TYR A 142 -7.80 1.22 -4.80
CA TYR A 142 -9.17 0.80 -4.56
C TYR A 142 -9.80 1.66 -3.48
N ALA A 143 -10.69 2.55 -3.87
CA ALA A 143 -11.38 3.46 -2.97
C ALA A 143 -12.83 3.67 -3.44
N ASP A 144 -13.71 3.93 -2.47
CA ASP A 144 -15.11 4.27 -2.72
C ASP A 144 -15.39 5.72 -2.30
N PRO A 145 -16.16 6.48 -3.11
CA PRO A 145 -16.60 7.82 -2.73
C PRO A 145 -17.56 7.78 -1.52
N CYS A 146 -17.70 8.91 -0.84
CA CYS A 146 -18.56 9.05 0.32
C CYS A 146 -20.04 9.19 -0.06
N GLY A 147 -20.89 8.50 0.70
CA GLY A 147 -22.33 8.59 0.55
C GLY A 147 -22.86 8.01 -0.76
N ARG A 148 -24.09 8.40 -1.13
CA ARG A 148 -24.76 7.96 -2.38
C ARG A 148 -24.83 9.10 -3.40
N HIS A 149 -23.78 9.92 -3.45
CA HIS A 149 -23.75 11.11 -4.29
C HIS A 149 -23.23 10.80 -5.68
N ARG A 150 -24.08 10.19 -6.53
CA ARG A 150 -23.72 9.76 -7.90
C ARG A 150 -23.10 10.82 -8.81
N HIS A 151 -23.14 12.10 -8.46
CA HIS A 151 -22.62 13.17 -9.28
C HIS A 151 -21.09 13.33 -9.19
N ILE A 152 -20.44 12.72 -8.19
CA ILE A 152 -18.97 12.73 -8.07
C ILE A 152 -18.32 11.40 -8.47
N ASP A 153 -19.10 10.33 -8.64
CA ASP A 153 -18.58 8.98 -8.90
C ASP A 153 -17.71 8.95 -10.17
N ASP A 154 -18.19 9.56 -11.26
CA ASP A 154 -17.46 9.62 -12.55
C ASP A 154 -16.13 10.38 -12.41
N ASP A 155 -16.13 11.54 -11.73
CA ASP A 155 -14.92 12.35 -11.51
C ASP A 155 -13.93 11.63 -10.58
N PHE A 156 -14.43 10.90 -9.58
CA PHE A 156 -13.64 10.14 -8.61
C PHE A 156 -12.94 8.95 -9.29
N GLU A 157 -13.69 8.16 -10.06
CA GLU A 157 -13.15 7.05 -10.84
C GLU A 157 -12.14 7.52 -11.89
N GLU A 158 -12.41 8.66 -12.54
CA GLU A 158 -11.52 9.25 -13.53
C GLU A 158 -10.17 9.67 -12.92
N LEU A 159 -10.16 10.27 -11.73
CA LEU A 159 -8.92 10.61 -11.02
C LEU A 159 -8.08 9.38 -10.71
N ILE A 160 -8.71 8.30 -10.21
CA ILE A 160 -8.04 7.02 -9.97
C ILE A 160 -7.46 6.48 -11.27
N ARG A 161 -8.26 6.42 -12.34
CA ARG A 161 -7.84 5.92 -13.65
C ARG A 161 -6.65 6.71 -14.21
N GLN A 162 -6.64 8.02 -14.04
CA GLN A 162 -5.52 8.88 -14.45
C GLN A 162 -4.24 8.54 -13.69
N ALA A 163 -4.33 8.38 -12.36
CA ALA A 163 -3.18 8.02 -11.54
C ALA A 163 -2.64 6.62 -11.89
N GLU A 164 -3.51 5.64 -12.08
CA GLU A 164 -3.11 4.29 -12.53
C GLU A 164 -2.40 4.36 -13.88
N ALA A 165 -2.91 5.14 -14.84
CA ALA A 165 -2.27 5.33 -16.14
C ALA A 165 -0.93 6.09 -16.06
N GLN A 166 -0.78 7.03 -15.13
CA GLN A 166 0.47 7.75 -14.88
C GLN A 166 1.53 6.83 -14.27
N SER A 167 1.14 5.94 -13.35
CA SER A 167 2.07 5.00 -12.70
C SER A 167 2.82 4.12 -13.70
N ALA A 168 2.19 3.77 -14.83
CA ALA A 168 2.79 2.99 -15.92
C ALA A 168 3.96 3.70 -16.64
N LYS A 169 4.19 4.97 -16.33
CA LYS A 169 5.24 5.83 -16.90
C LYS A 169 6.20 6.37 -15.84
N ILE A 170 5.98 6.05 -14.57
CA ILE A 170 6.78 6.53 -13.44
C ILE A 170 7.52 5.33 -12.86
N CYS A 171 8.84 5.44 -12.76
CA CYS A 171 9.68 4.45 -12.12
C CYS A 171 9.25 4.26 -10.66
N GLU A 172 8.77 3.07 -10.30
CA GLU A 172 8.28 2.77 -8.96
C GLU A 172 9.38 2.86 -7.88
N ASP A 173 10.64 2.64 -8.23
CA ASP A 173 11.78 2.74 -7.29
C ASP A 173 12.18 4.19 -6.96
N CYS A 174 12.06 5.12 -7.90
CA CYS A 174 12.70 6.44 -7.77
C CYS A 174 11.87 7.65 -8.22
N GLY A 175 10.76 7.44 -8.93
CA GLY A 175 9.87 8.50 -9.39
C GLY A 175 10.26 9.16 -10.71
N ALA A 176 11.40 8.80 -11.31
CA ALA A 176 11.79 9.28 -12.64
C ALA A 176 10.96 8.64 -13.76
N ASP A 177 11.08 9.12 -15.00
CA ASP A 177 10.41 8.49 -16.15
C ASP A 177 10.81 7.02 -16.29
N GLY A 178 9.81 6.15 -16.21
CA GLY A 178 9.94 4.70 -16.23
C GLY A 178 9.28 4.08 -17.45
N ASN A 179 9.73 2.88 -17.79
CA ASN A 179 9.10 2.06 -18.81
C ASN A 179 8.64 0.75 -18.19
N HIS A 180 7.57 0.21 -18.74
CA HIS A 180 7.10 -1.12 -18.39
C HIS A 180 8.20 -2.14 -18.70
N CYS A 181 8.51 -2.97 -17.73
CA CYS A 181 9.58 -3.95 -17.82
C CYS A 181 9.17 -5.24 -17.12
N ARG A 182 9.84 -6.34 -17.49
CA ARG A 182 9.51 -7.66 -17.01
C ARG A 182 10.77 -8.44 -16.65
N SER A 183 10.71 -9.19 -15.55
CA SER A 183 11.67 -10.21 -15.18
C SER A 183 10.92 -11.51 -14.92
N GLY A 184 11.09 -12.53 -15.77
CA GLY A 184 10.36 -13.80 -15.60
C GLY A 184 8.84 -13.63 -15.72
N ARG A 185 8.07 -13.76 -14.64
CA ARG A 185 6.60 -13.51 -14.61
C ARG A 185 6.21 -12.16 -13.97
N TRP A 186 7.20 -11.40 -13.54
CA TRP A 186 7.03 -10.19 -12.75
C TRP A 186 7.14 -8.96 -13.62
N TYR A 187 6.24 -8.01 -13.41
CA TYR A 187 6.17 -6.76 -14.15
C TYR A 187 6.41 -5.62 -13.19
N ARG A 188 7.17 -4.63 -13.62
CA ARG A 188 7.46 -3.40 -12.88
C ARG A 188 7.52 -2.24 -13.87
N THR A 189 7.36 -1.02 -13.42
CA THR A 189 7.69 0.17 -14.21
C THR A 189 8.97 0.78 -13.66
N LEU A 190 10.06 0.71 -14.43
CA LEU A 190 11.40 1.12 -13.98
C LEU A 190 12.10 2.00 -15.02
N CYS A 191 12.93 2.93 -14.56
CA CYS A 191 13.87 3.64 -15.43
C CYS A 191 15.13 2.80 -15.68
N SER A 192 15.88 3.13 -16.73
CA SER A 192 17.11 2.41 -17.10
C SER A 192 18.12 2.31 -15.95
N ALA A 193 18.32 3.39 -15.21
CA ALA A 193 19.23 3.42 -14.06
C ALA A 193 18.81 2.45 -12.94
N CYS A 194 17.50 2.32 -12.69
CA CYS A 194 16.99 1.37 -11.69
C CYS A 194 17.09 -0.07 -12.20
N ILE A 195 16.83 -0.33 -13.48
CA ILE A 195 17.05 -1.64 -14.11
C ILE A 195 18.50 -2.09 -13.94
N GLU A 196 19.47 -1.21 -14.23
CA GLU A 196 20.89 -1.50 -14.05
C GLU A 196 21.25 -1.78 -12.58
N ARG A 197 20.64 -1.04 -11.64
CA ARG A 197 20.85 -1.25 -10.21
C ARG A 197 20.33 -2.63 -9.79
N HIS A 198 19.12 -3.01 -10.18
CA HIS A 198 18.55 -4.34 -9.91
C HIS A 198 19.43 -5.45 -10.48
N LEU A 199 19.98 -5.26 -11.68
CA LEU A 199 20.91 -6.22 -12.28
C LEU A 199 22.21 -6.35 -11.46
N LYS A 200 22.83 -5.24 -11.06
CA LYS A 200 24.07 -5.23 -10.25
C LYS A 200 23.86 -5.84 -8.86
N GLU A 201 22.69 -5.64 -8.29
CA GLU A 201 22.32 -6.15 -6.96
C GLU A 201 21.73 -7.57 -7.01
N GLY A 202 21.54 -8.16 -8.19
CA GLY A 202 20.95 -9.49 -8.35
C GLY A 202 19.47 -9.58 -7.96
N ARG A 203 18.74 -8.46 -7.92
CA ARG A 203 17.31 -8.38 -7.54
C ARG A 203 16.34 -8.58 -8.70
N GLY A 204 16.87 -8.85 -9.89
CA GLY A 204 16.08 -9.19 -11.07
C GLY A 204 16.72 -8.66 -12.35
N ARG A 205 16.49 -9.39 -13.43
CA ARG A 205 16.89 -8.97 -14.78
C ARG A 205 15.66 -8.46 -15.51
N TYR A 206 15.42 -7.16 -15.39
CA TYR A 206 14.27 -6.51 -16.00
C TYR A 206 14.57 -6.11 -17.44
N GLU A 207 13.71 -6.54 -18.36
CA GLU A 207 13.79 -6.19 -19.78
C GLU A 207 12.57 -5.33 -20.14
N PRO A 208 12.73 -4.19 -20.83
CA PRO A 208 11.61 -3.36 -21.25
C PRO A 208 10.63 -4.13 -22.15
N VAL A 209 9.33 -3.94 -21.91
CA VAL A 209 8.25 -4.57 -22.67
C VAL A 209 7.19 -3.54 -23.02
N ALA A 210 6.41 -3.81 -24.07
CA ALA A 210 5.20 -3.02 -24.32
C ALA A 210 4.23 -3.17 -23.14
N PRO A 211 3.52 -2.11 -22.73
CA PRO A 211 2.46 -2.21 -21.73
C PRO A 211 1.45 -3.27 -22.16
N ARG A 212 1.02 -4.13 -21.22
CA ARG A 212 -0.10 -5.03 -21.52
C ARG A 212 -1.39 -4.20 -21.57
N PRO A 213 -2.22 -4.38 -22.61
CA PRO A 213 -3.55 -3.76 -22.65
C PRO A 213 -4.46 -4.29 -21.56
#